data_AF-A0A2J0M2Z0-F1
#
_entry.id   AF-A0A2J0M2Z0-F1
#
_cell.length_a   1.000
_cell.length_b   1.000
_cell.length_c   1.000
_cell.angle_alpha   90.00
_cell.angle_beta   90.00
_cell.angle_gamma   90.00
#
_symmetry.space_group_name_H-M   'P 1'
#
loop_
_entity.id
_entity.type
_entity.pdbx_description
1 polymer ?
#
loop_
_entity_poly.entity_id
_entity_poly.type
_entity_poly.pdbx_seq_one_letter_code
_entity_poly.pdbx_strand_id
1 'polypeptide(L)'
;MRHRSLKAKKLLDYWSMPHFLFGTVSALFAVTFSLSVVYMFFVTLCLAIFWELLEMRFRLRETKGNSSMDVLLSLLSFGITFILVDRIDANIQNHGSLLIVTSILFLCLNFFAWRARFEHDGEFQG
;
A
#
# COMPACT_ATOMS: atom_id res chain seq x y z
N MET A 1 18.87 -5.89 -22.56
CA MET A 1 18.36 -5.30 -21.29
C MET A 1 16.91 -4.78 -21.36
N ARG A 2 16.21 -4.79 -22.51
CA ARG A 2 14.79 -4.35 -22.62
C ARG A 2 13.73 -5.28 -22.01
N HIS A 3 14.04 -6.57 -21.83
CA HIS A 3 13.04 -7.55 -21.35
C HIS A 3 12.74 -7.50 -19.84
N ARG A 4 13.64 -6.95 -19.02
CA ARG A 4 13.45 -6.90 -17.55
C ARG A 4 12.51 -5.77 -17.12
N SER A 5 12.49 -4.63 -17.81
CA SER A 5 11.62 -3.51 -17.42
C SER A 5 10.14 -3.76 -17.70
N LEU A 6 9.81 -4.56 -18.73
CA LEU A 6 8.44 -5.00 -19.02
C LEU A 6 7.86 -5.89 -17.92
N LYS A 7 8.69 -6.72 -17.27
CA LYS A 7 8.25 -7.55 -16.13
C LYS A 7 8.06 -6.73 -14.85
N ALA A 8 8.90 -5.74 -14.60
CA ALA A 8 8.76 -4.87 -13.43
C ALA A 8 7.52 -3.97 -13.52
N LYS A 9 7.19 -3.46 -14.72
CA LYS A 9 5.94 -2.71 -14.95
C LYS A 9 4.67 -3.51 -14.68
N LYS A 10 4.68 -4.83 -14.91
CA LYS A 10 3.56 -5.72 -14.55
C LYS A 10 3.50 -6.09 -13.07
N LEU A 11 4.53 -5.76 -12.28
CA LEU A 11 4.60 -6.05 -10.84
C LEU A 11 4.38 -4.81 -9.96
N LEU A 12 4.43 -3.63 -10.57
CA LEU A 12 4.19 -2.33 -9.94
C LEU A 12 3.32 -1.53 -10.92
N ASP A 13 2.08 -1.94 -11.01
CA ASP A 13 1.04 -1.30 -11.80
C ASP A 13 0.30 -0.24 -10.96
N TYR A 14 -0.68 0.43 -11.55
CA TYR A 14 -1.46 1.43 -10.80
C TYR A 14 -2.25 0.80 -9.64
N TRP A 15 -2.59 -0.49 -9.72
CA TRP A 15 -3.25 -1.24 -8.65
C TRP A 15 -2.37 -1.46 -7.42
N SER A 16 -1.05 -1.46 -7.61
CA SER A 16 -0.09 -1.60 -6.51
C SER A 16 -0.02 -0.34 -5.62
N MET A 17 -0.48 0.82 -6.11
CA MET A 17 -0.38 2.10 -5.39
C MET A 17 -1.21 2.16 -4.09
N PRO A 18 -2.49 1.71 -4.06
CA PRO A 18 -3.23 1.55 -2.82
C PRO A 18 -2.52 0.71 -1.74
N HIS A 19 -1.88 -0.39 -2.13
CA HIS A 19 -1.13 -1.26 -1.20
C HIS A 19 0.10 -0.57 -0.61
N PHE A 20 0.85 0.14 -1.46
CA PHE A 20 1.95 0.98 -0.99
C PHE A 20 1.47 2.01 0.04
N LEU A 21 0.39 2.75 -0.27
CA LEU A 21 -0.15 3.77 0.63
C LEU A 21 -0.76 3.20 1.89
N PHE A 22 -1.35 2.00 1.83
CA PHE A 22 -1.85 1.29 3.00
C PHE A 22 -0.74 1.05 4.03
N GLY A 23 0.44 0.60 3.58
CA GLY A 23 1.63 0.48 4.42
C GLY A 23 2.06 1.81 5.05
N THR A 24 2.11 2.88 4.24
CA THR A 24 2.45 4.24 4.69
C THR A 24 1.48 4.73 5.77
N VAL A 25 0.17 4.63 5.52
CA VAL A 25 -0.88 5.04 6.47
C VAL A 25 -0.77 4.25 7.77
N SER A 26 -0.54 2.94 7.69
CA SER A 26 -0.40 2.08 8.86
C SER A 26 0.81 2.46 9.72
N ALA A 27 1.93 2.81 9.10
CA ALA A 27 3.12 3.30 9.80
C ALA A 27 2.87 4.69 10.44
N LEU A 28 2.30 5.63 9.69
CA LEU A 28 1.95 6.95 10.22
C LEU A 28 0.96 6.86 11.39
N PHE A 29 0.00 5.94 11.31
CA PHE A 29 -0.94 5.67 12.40
C PHE A 29 -0.18 5.14 13.63
N ALA A 30 0.72 4.18 13.45
CA ALA A 30 1.54 3.64 14.53
C ALA A 30 2.36 4.75 15.22
N VAL A 31 3.03 5.61 14.45
CA VAL A 31 3.87 6.69 14.98
C VAL A 31 3.01 7.77 15.66
N THR A 32 1.93 8.21 15.02
CA THR A 32 1.05 9.28 15.53
C THR A 32 0.45 8.93 16.88
N PHE A 33 0.07 7.66 17.08
CA PHE A 33 -0.54 7.17 18.33
C PHE A 33 0.45 6.44 19.24
N SER A 34 1.76 6.48 18.93
CA SER A 34 2.81 5.82 19.70
C SER A 34 2.55 4.33 19.97
N LEU A 35 2.02 3.61 18.97
CA LEU A 35 1.71 2.19 19.07
C LEU A 35 2.96 1.33 18.88
N SER A 36 2.94 0.12 19.44
CA SER A 36 4.02 -0.85 19.25
C SER A 36 4.22 -1.17 17.77
N VAL A 37 5.44 -0.94 17.27
CA VAL A 37 5.82 -1.22 15.87
C VAL A 37 5.62 -2.68 15.51
N VAL A 38 5.95 -3.60 16.43
CA VAL A 38 5.80 -5.05 16.19
C VAL A 38 4.32 -5.40 16.06
N TYR A 39 3.49 -4.88 16.96
CA TYR A 39 2.05 -5.09 16.91
C TYR A 39 1.46 -4.55 15.59
N MET A 40 1.79 -3.31 15.24
CA MET A 40 1.27 -2.68 14.02
C MET A 40 1.80 -3.33 12.74
N PHE A 41 3.01 -3.87 12.73
CA PHE A 41 3.53 -4.66 11.63
C PHE A 41 2.68 -5.93 11.40
N PHE A 42 2.34 -6.67 12.47
CA PHE A 42 1.47 -7.84 12.36
C PHE A 42 0.05 -7.48 11.93
N VAL A 43 -0.52 -6.40 12.47
CA VAL A 43 -1.84 -5.89 12.02
C VAL A 43 -1.80 -5.56 10.53
N THR A 44 -0.78 -4.83 10.08
CA THR A 44 -0.60 -4.46 8.67
C THR A 44 -0.48 -5.71 7.78
N LEU A 45 0.31 -6.70 8.20
CA LEU A 45 0.44 -7.98 7.49
C LEU A 45 -0.90 -8.71 7.36
N CYS A 46 -1.63 -8.86 8.48
CA CYS A 46 -2.92 -9.55 8.47
C CYS A 46 -3.94 -8.83 7.59
N LEU A 47 -3.99 -7.50 7.65
CA LEU A 47 -4.91 -6.70 6.82
C LEU A 47 -4.52 -6.72 5.34
N ALA A 48 -3.23 -6.66 4.99
CA ALA A 48 -2.78 -6.77 3.61
C ALA A 48 -3.12 -8.15 3.01
N ILE A 49 -2.91 -9.23 3.77
CA ILE A 49 -3.34 -10.57 3.34
C ILE A 49 -4.86 -10.63 3.19
N PHE A 50 -5.61 -10.08 4.13
CA PHE A 50 -7.07 -10.07 4.06
C PHE A 50 -7.58 -9.28 2.85
N TRP A 51 -6.98 -8.14 2.55
CA TRP A 51 -7.27 -7.34 1.37
C TRP A 51 -7.10 -8.19 0.10
N GLU A 52 -5.95 -8.84 -0.06
CA GLU A 52 -5.70 -9.72 -1.20
C GLU A 52 -6.73 -10.85 -1.34
N LEU A 53 -7.14 -11.45 -0.22
CA LEU A 53 -8.20 -12.46 -0.22
C LEU A 53 -9.54 -11.89 -0.70
N LEU A 54 -9.87 -10.64 -0.36
CA LEU A 54 -11.05 -9.96 -0.88
C LEU A 54 -10.95 -9.71 -2.38
N GLU A 55 -9.81 -9.25 -2.88
CA GLU A 55 -9.59 -9.06 -4.32
C GLU A 55 -9.74 -10.36 -5.11
N MET A 56 -9.21 -11.47 -4.57
CA MET A 56 -9.39 -12.80 -5.15
C MET A 56 -10.87 -13.20 -5.20
N ARG A 57 -11.64 -12.89 -4.14
CA ARG A 57 -13.08 -13.15 -4.10
C ARG A 57 -13.85 -12.37 -5.18
N PHE A 58 -13.45 -11.13 -5.45
CA PHE A 58 -14.04 -10.30 -6.51
C PHE A 58 -13.44 -10.53 -7.90
N ARG A 59 -12.54 -11.52 -8.05
CA ARG A 59 -11.87 -11.88 -9.32
C ARG A 59 -11.11 -10.71 -9.96
N LEU A 60 -10.62 -9.78 -9.17
CA LEU A 60 -9.90 -8.59 -9.65
C LEU A 60 -8.42 -8.87 -9.96
N ARG A 61 -8.06 -10.12 -10.26
CA ARG A 61 -6.66 -10.56 -10.23
C ARG A 61 -5.97 -10.34 -11.58
N GLU A 62 -4.93 -9.52 -11.60
CA GLU A 62 -4.17 -9.19 -12.81
C GLU A 62 -3.14 -10.24 -13.23
N THR A 63 -2.39 -10.82 -12.28
CA THR A 63 -1.42 -11.89 -12.56
C THR A 63 -1.10 -12.70 -11.31
N LYS A 64 -0.66 -13.97 -11.48
CA LYS A 64 -0.40 -14.89 -10.35
C LYS A 64 0.63 -14.39 -9.31
N GLY A 65 1.47 -13.42 -9.67
CA GLY A 65 2.51 -12.85 -8.79
C GLY A 65 2.16 -11.51 -8.12
N ASN A 66 1.07 -10.83 -8.51
CA ASN A 66 0.75 -9.50 -7.97
C ASN A 66 0.44 -9.56 -6.48
N SER A 67 -0.38 -10.52 -6.09
CA SER A 67 -0.88 -10.66 -4.72
C SER A 67 0.22 -10.76 -3.65
N SER A 68 1.30 -11.50 -3.92
CA SER A 68 2.42 -11.55 -2.97
C SER A 68 3.25 -10.26 -2.99
N MET A 69 3.35 -9.61 -4.15
CA MET A 69 4.05 -8.33 -4.29
C MET A 69 3.29 -7.21 -3.58
N ASP A 70 1.96 -7.18 -3.66
CA ASP A 70 1.08 -6.19 -3.03
C ASP A 70 1.17 -6.24 -1.48
N VAL A 71 1.19 -7.46 -0.92
CA VAL A 71 1.46 -7.65 0.51
C VAL A 71 2.88 -7.18 0.86
N LEU A 72 3.89 -7.60 0.10
CA LEU A 72 5.29 -7.20 0.36
C LEU A 72 5.46 -5.68 0.25
N LEU A 73 4.81 -5.04 -0.71
CA LEU A 73 4.85 -3.61 -0.95
C LEU A 73 4.25 -2.84 0.22
N SER A 74 3.14 -3.33 0.77
CA SER A 74 2.53 -2.79 2.00
C SER A 74 3.52 -2.86 3.18
N LEU A 75 4.19 -3.99 3.38
CA LEU A 75 5.15 -4.17 4.48
C LEU A 75 6.42 -3.33 4.30
N LEU A 76 6.95 -3.26 3.07
CA LEU A 76 8.12 -2.46 2.74
C LEU A 76 7.83 -0.98 2.95
N SER A 77 6.69 -0.51 2.46
CA SER A 77 6.23 0.86 2.67
C SER A 77 6.09 1.17 4.16
N PHE A 78 5.44 0.29 4.92
CA PHE A 78 5.34 0.43 6.38
C PHE A 78 6.72 0.60 7.03
N GLY A 79 7.67 -0.29 6.73
CA GLY A 79 9.00 -0.25 7.33
C GLY A 79 9.77 1.01 6.97
N ILE A 80 9.74 1.41 5.70
CA ILE A 80 10.42 2.62 5.21
C ILE A 80 9.81 3.86 5.86
N THR A 81 8.48 4.01 5.84
CA THR A 81 7.79 5.15 6.43
C THR A 81 8.03 5.24 7.93
N PHE A 82 7.97 4.10 8.64
CA PHE A 82 8.24 4.07 10.08
C PHE A 82 9.66 4.56 10.38
N ILE A 83 10.67 4.06 9.67
CA ILE A 83 12.07 4.48 9.86
C ILE A 83 12.23 5.98 9.55
N LEU A 84 11.66 6.47 8.45
CA LEU A 84 11.78 7.88 8.07
C LEU A 84 11.15 8.82 9.10
N VAL A 85 9.93 8.50 9.55
CA VAL A 85 9.15 9.41 10.40
C VAL A 85 9.51 9.27 11.89
N ASP A 86 9.75 8.05 12.38
CA ASP A 86 10.04 7.80 13.81
C ASP A 86 11.54 7.89 14.14
N ARG A 87 12.42 7.47 13.22
CA ARG A 87 13.84 7.24 13.53
C ARG A 87 14.80 8.24 12.92
N ILE A 88 14.50 8.72 11.71
CA ILE A 88 15.42 9.58 10.96
C ILE A 88 15.06 11.05 11.16
N ASP A 89 13.79 11.41 11.07
CA ASP A 89 13.35 12.80 11.10
C ASP A 89 12.46 13.12 12.31
N ALA A 90 13.09 13.21 13.48
CA ALA A 90 12.43 13.60 14.73
C ALA A 90 11.88 15.04 14.71
N ASN A 91 12.10 15.80 13.63
CA ASN A 91 11.64 17.18 13.49
C ASN A 91 10.27 17.27 12.79
N ILE A 92 9.67 16.15 12.39
CA ILE A 92 8.28 16.13 11.91
C ILE A 92 7.35 16.33 13.11
N GLN A 93 7.08 17.58 13.46
CA GLN A 93 6.23 17.90 14.63
C GLN A 93 4.74 17.58 14.40
N ASN A 94 4.32 17.40 13.15
CA ASN A 94 2.91 17.27 12.77
C ASN A 94 2.59 15.90 12.15
N HIS A 95 2.91 14.81 12.85
CA HIS A 95 2.55 13.44 12.44
C HIS A 95 1.05 13.30 12.11
N GLY A 96 0.18 13.95 12.91
CA GLY A 96 -1.26 13.92 12.68
C GLY A 96 -1.70 14.51 11.35
N SER A 97 -1.13 15.66 10.94
CA SER A 97 -1.43 16.26 9.64
C SER A 97 -0.96 15.37 8.47
N LEU A 98 0.21 14.77 8.61
CA LEU A 98 0.75 13.83 7.63
C LEU A 98 -0.16 12.59 7.51
N LEU A 99 -0.58 12.02 8.64
CA LEU A 99 -1.54 10.92 8.68
C LEU A 99 -2.85 11.28 7.96
N ILE A 100 -3.42 12.45 8.24
CA ILE A 100 -4.68 12.90 7.61
C ILE A 100 -4.51 13.02 6.10
N VAL A 101 -3.49 13.74 5.63
CA VAL A 101 -3.26 13.98 4.19
C VAL A 101 -3.00 12.66 3.47
N THR A 102 -2.14 11.80 4.01
CA THR A 102 -1.86 10.49 3.42
C THR A 102 -3.09 9.57 3.45
N SER A 103 -3.92 9.63 4.48
CA SER A 103 -5.18 8.87 4.55
C SER A 103 -6.18 9.33 3.49
N ILE A 104 -6.32 10.64 3.27
CA ILE A 104 -7.18 11.18 2.21
C ILE A 104 -6.66 10.71 0.84
N LEU A 105 -5.35 10.83 0.60
CA LEU A 105 -4.73 10.38 -0.65
C LEU A 105 -4.95 8.88 -0.88
N PHE A 106 -4.76 8.07 0.17
CA PHE A 106 -5.03 6.63 0.15
C PHE A 106 -6.49 6.34 -0.23
N LEU A 107 -7.46 6.97 0.44
CA LEU A 107 -8.88 6.74 0.17
C LEU A 107 -9.26 7.17 -1.26
N CYS A 108 -8.77 8.31 -1.73
CA CYS A 108 -9.02 8.78 -3.09
C CYS A 108 -8.44 7.84 -4.13
N LEU A 109 -7.17 7.47 -4.01
CA LEU A 109 -6.52 6.57 -4.97
C LEU A 109 -7.12 5.17 -4.94
N ASN A 110 -7.46 4.67 -3.75
CA ASN A 110 -8.14 3.39 -3.62
C ASN A 110 -9.51 3.45 -4.30
N PHE A 111 -10.31 4.49 -4.06
CA PHE A 111 -11.60 4.66 -4.72
C PHE A 111 -11.47 4.70 -6.25
N PHE A 112 -10.54 5.50 -6.79
CA PHE A 112 -10.35 5.60 -8.24
C PHE A 112 -9.83 4.31 -8.85
N ALA A 113 -8.89 3.61 -8.19
CA ALA A 113 -8.37 2.33 -8.66
C ALA A 113 -9.50 1.28 -8.73
N TRP A 114 -10.29 1.14 -7.65
CA TRP A 114 -11.41 0.21 -7.62
C TRP A 114 -12.46 0.53 -8.68
N ARG A 115 -12.80 1.83 -8.84
CA ARG A 115 -13.73 2.27 -9.87
C ARG A 115 -13.23 1.93 -11.27
N ALA A 116 -11.98 2.28 -11.60
CA ALA A 116 -11.38 2.01 -12.90
C ALA A 116 -11.42 0.51 -13.23
N ARG A 117 -11.22 -0.36 -12.22
CA ARG A 117 -11.25 -1.80 -12.41
C ARG A 117 -12.66 -2.36 -12.64
N PHE A 118 -13.66 -1.84 -11.95
CA PHE A 118 -15.06 -2.20 -12.21
C PHE A 118 -15.58 -1.65 -13.55
N GLU A 119 -15.05 -0.50 -13.99
CA GLU A 119 -15.35 0.08 -15.30
C GLU A 119 -14.53 -0.55 -16.45
N HIS A 120 -13.71 -1.57 -16.14
CA HIS A 120 -12.88 -2.28 -17.10
C HIS A 120 -11.88 -1.39 -17.86
N ASP A 121 -11.30 -0.38 -17.19
CA ASP A 121 -10.27 0.47 -17.80
C ASP A 121 -8.99 -0.32 -18.12
N GLY A 122 -8.48 -0.17 -19.34
CA GLY A 122 -7.39 -0.99 -19.88
C GLY A 122 -6.05 -0.81 -19.16
N GLU A 123 -5.82 0.34 -18.53
CA GLU A 123 -4.60 0.62 -17.76
C GLU A 123 -4.57 -0.07 -16.38
N PHE A 124 -5.71 -0.62 -15.93
CA PHE A 124 -5.91 -1.30 -14.63
C PHE A 124 -6.24 -2.80 -14.78
N GLN A 125 -5.94 -3.36 -15.96
CA GLN A 125 -6.17 -4.77 -16.31
C GLN A 125 -4.90 -5.61 -16.53
N GLY A 126 -3.70 -5.01 -16.53
CA GLY A 126 -2.38 -5.70 -16.51
C GLY A 126 -1.77 -6.20 -17.81
#